data_AF-A0A1W2M3J0-F1
#
_entry.id   AF-A0A1W2M3J0-F1
#
_cell.length_a   1.000
_cell.length_b   1.000
_cell.length_c   1.000
_cell.angle_alpha   90.00
_cell.angle_beta   90.00
_cell.angle_gamma   90.00
#
_symmetry.space_group_name_H-M   'P 1'
#
loop_
_entity.id
_entity.type
_entity.pdbx_description
1 polymer ?
#
loop_
_entity_poly.entity_id
_entity_poly.type
_entity_poly.pdbx_seq_one_letter_code
_entity_poly.pdbx_strand_id
1 'polypeptide(L)'
;GPKEDLASYGEKAKGMTPVYIRMTVENVGGTDLSYSTVRMRAVGPDNKSTGVIITGETTACQSESAKKDFKTAGATYETCELQAIRDGGEVGGAEFNDGDGYKDDPIVWKK
;
A
#
# COMPACT_ATOMS: atom_id res chain seq x y z
N GLY A 1 -9.24 -0.82 -8.58
CA GLY A 1 -8.85 -0.69 -9.99
C GLY A 1 -9.73 -1.58 -10.87
N PRO A 2 -9.54 -1.53 -12.19
CA PRO A 2 -10.17 -2.46 -13.14
C PRO A 2 -9.59 -3.88 -12.99
N LYS A 3 -10.41 -4.92 -13.19
CA LYS A 3 -10.01 -6.33 -12.91
C LYS A 3 -8.93 -6.82 -13.88
N GLU A 4 -8.90 -6.26 -15.08
CA GLU A 4 -7.94 -6.55 -16.14
C GLU A 4 -6.50 -6.29 -15.71
N ASP A 5 -6.29 -5.35 -14.78
CA ASP A 5 -4.96 -5.05 -14.24
C ASP A 5 -4.38 -6.21 -13.41
N LEU A 6 -5.21 -7.17 -13.00
CA LEU A 6 -4.76 -8.40 -12.36
C LEU A 6 -4.53 -9.57 -13.33
N ALA A 7 -4.70 -9.38 -14.65
CA ALA A 7 -4.60 -10.48 -15.62
C ALA A 7 -3.24 -11.19 -15.60
N SER A 8 -2.15 -10.46 -15.34
CA SER A 8 -0.79 -11.01 -15.22
C SER A 8 -0.61 -11.97 -14.03
N TYR A 9 -1.52 -11.92 -13.04
CA TYR A 9 -1.51 -12.79 -11.86
C TYR A 9 -2.27 -14.11 -12.09
N GLY A 10 -2.89 -14.28 -13.27
CA GLY A 10 -3.49 -15.52 -13.73
C GLY A 10 -4.62 -16.04 -12.83
N GLU A 11 -4.71 -17.37 -12.68
CA GLU A 11 -5.76 -18.05 -11.91
C GLU A 11 -5.87 -17.56 -10.46
N LYS A 12 -4.76 -17.12 -9.85
CA LYS A 12 -4.74 -16.65 -8.45
C LYS A 12 -5.56 -15.38 -8.24
N ALA A 13 -5.72 -14.56 -9.29
CA ALA A 13 -6.50 -13.33 -9.23
C ALA A 13 -7.95 -13.47 -9.69
N LYS A 14 -8.39 -14.68 -10.07
CA LYS A 14 -9.79 -14.90 -10.45
C LYS A 14 -10.73 -14.61 -9.27
N GLY A 15 -11.81 -13.89 -9.56
CA GLY A 15 -12.78 -13.46 -8.55
C GLY A 15 -12.21 -12.45 -7.56
N MET A 16 -11.22 -11.66 -7.98
CA MET A 16 -10.65 -10.57 -7.19
C MET A 16 -10.79 -9.23 -7.88
N THR A 17 -10.91 -8.20 -7.06
CA THR A 17 -10.90 -6.81 -7.48
C THR A 17 -9.64 -6.13 -6.93
N PRO A 18 -8.84 -5.46 -7.78
CA PRO A 18 -7.62 -4.80 -7.32
C PRO A 18 -7.92 -3.57 -6.48
N VAL A 19 -7.06 -3.31 -5.51
CA VAL A 19 -7.09 -2.14 -4.63
C VAL A 19 -5.75 -1.43 -4.78
N TYR A 20 -5.79 -0.14 -5.09
CA TYR A 20 -4.59 0.68 -5.25
C TYR A 20 -4.49 1.62 -4.07
N ILE A 21 -3.45 1.44 -3.26
CA ILE A 21 -3.13 2.36 -2.17
C ILE A 21 -2.05 3.29 -2.69
N ARG A 22 -2.44 4.50 -3.10
CA ARG A 22 -1.53 5.52 -3.61
C ARG A 22 -1.08 6.40 -2.45
N MET A 23 0.22 6.58 -2.34
CA MET A 23 0.85 7.26 -1.21
C MET A 23 1.79 8.36 -1.73
N THR A 24 1.75 9.50 -1.05
CA THR A 24 2.82 10.48 -1.07
C THR A 24 3.52 10.40 0.27
N VAL A 25 4.81 10.08 0.25
CA VAL A 25 5.63 9.93 1.45
C VAL A 25 6.54 11.14 1.59
N GLU A 26 6.50 11.79 2.75
CA GLU A 26 7.32 12.96 3.08
C GLU A 26 8.28 12.65 4.23
N ASN A 27 9.55 13.02 4.08
CA ASN A 27 10.50 13.02 5.18
C ASN A 27 10.29 14.29 6.02
N VAL A 28 9.57 14.20 7.12
CA VAL A 28 9.31 15.36 8.00
C VAL A 28 10.45 15.63 9.00
N GLY A 29 11.24 14.60 9.33
CA GLY A 29 12.23 14.66 10.39
C GLY A 29 13.65 15.04 9.95
N GLY A 30 13.94 15.00 8.63
CA GLY A 30 15.27 15.21 8.09
C GLY A 30 16.28 14.11 8.45
N THR A 31 15.83 12.99 9.01
CA THR A 31 16.65 11.79 9.20
C THR A 31 17.02 11.20 7.84
N ASP A 32 18.18 10.57 7.72
CA ASP A 32 18.53 9.84 6.50
C ASP A 32 17.64 8.58 6.38
N LEU A 33 16.72 8.63 5.40
CA LEU A 33 15.78 7.56 5.08
C LEU A 33 15.98 7.09 3.62
N SER A 34 17.16 7.33 3.05
CA SER A 34 17.50 6.91 1.69
C SER A 34 17.25 5.42 1.49
N TYR A 35 16.64 5.04 0.36
CA TYR A 35 16.30 3.66 0.01
C TYR A 35 15.31 2.95 0.93
N SER A 36 14.69 3.67 1.88
CA SER A 36 13.56 3.15 2.64
C SER A 36 12.33 2.89 1.76
N THR A 37 11.49 1.98 2.20
CA THR A 37 10.21 1.65 1.55
C THR A 37 9.10 1.81 2.59
N VAL A 38 7.97 2.36 2.16
CA VAL A 38 6.73 2.35 2.96
C VAL A 38 5.81 1.30 2.37
N ARG A 39 5.26 0.44 3.23
CA ARG A 39 4.25 -0.56 2.87
C ARG A 39 2.96 -0.29 3.61
N MET A 40 1.85 -0.43 2.91
CA MET A 40 0.52 -0.30 3.48
C MET A 40 -0.33 -1.52 3.13
N ARG A 41 -1.35 -1.81 3.93
CA ARG A 41 -2.31 -2.89 3.65
C ARG A 41 -3.71 -2.34 3.53
N ALA A 42 -4.51 -2.95 2.65
CA ALA A 42 -5.94 -2.66 2.60
C ALA A 42 -6.63 -3.32 3.80
N VAL A 43 -7.54 -2.61 4.43
CA VAL A 43 -8.36 -3.13 5.54
C VAL A 43 -9.85 -2.95 5.22
N GLY A 44 -10.67 -3.84 5.78
CA GLY A 44 -12.12 -3.77 5.71
C GLY A 44 -12.71 -2.64 6.56
N PRO A 45 -14.04 -2.45 6.52
CA PRO A 45 -14.75 -1.44 7.32
C PRO A 45 -14.47 -1.53 8.83
N ASP A 46 -14.20 -2.75 9.33
CA ASP A 46 -13.92 -3.07 10.72
C ASP A 46 -12.43 -2.98 11.10
N ASN A 47 -11.59 -2.37 10.24
CA ASN A 47 -10.13 -2.27 10.37
C ASN A 47 -9.38 -3.61 10.30
N LYS A 48 -10.05 -4.72 9.98
CA LYS A 48 -9.36 -6.01 9.85
C LYS A 48 -8.82 -6.19 8.44
N SER A 49 -7.84 -7.09 8.30
CA SER A 49 -7.34 -7.52 7.00
C SER A 49 -8.48 -7.94 6.09
N THR A 50 -8.40 -7.57 4.82
CA THR A 50 -9.33 -8.01 3.78
C THR A 50 -9.22 -9.52 3.44
N GLY A 51 -8.25 -10.22 4.05
CA GLY A 51 -8.07 -11.67 3.89
C GLY A 51 -7.48 -12.10 2.55
N VAL A 52 -7.05 -11.17 1.70
CA VAL A 52 -6.45 -11.43 0.39
C VAL A 52 -5.18 -10.59 0.24
N ILE A 53 -4.08 -11.23 -0.13
CA ILE A 53 -2.82 -10.57 -0.43
C ILE A 53 -2.40 -10.97 -1.84
N ILE A 54 -2.69 -10.09 -2.81
CA ILE A 54 -1.90 -10.00 -4.04
C ILE A 54 -0.99 -8.80 -3.85
N THR A 55 0.30 -9.07 -3.69
CA THR A 55 1.35 -8.05 -3.66
C THR A 55 2.12 -8.10 -4.97
N GLY A 56 2.40 -6.94 -5.52
CA GLY A 56 3.11 -6.77 -6.78
C GLY A 56 2.79 -5.41 -7.37
N GLU A 57 2.86 -5.31 -8.69
CA GLU A 57 2.62 -4.06 -9.40
C GLU A 57 1.72 -4.26 -10.61
N THR A 58 1.12 -3.16 -11.05
CA THR A 58 0.42 -3.05 -12.34
C THR A 58 0.86 -1.75 -13.00
N THR A 59 0.63 -1.57 -14.30
CA THR A 59 0.91 -0.27 -14.95
C THR A 59 0.20 0.90 -14.28
N ALA A 60 -0.93 0.67 -13.59
CA ALA A 60 -1.69 1.68 -12.86
C ALA A 60 -1.25 1.88 -11.39
N CYS A 61 -0.35 1.02 -10.88
CA CYS A 61 0.13 1.00 -9.51
C CYS A 61 1.55 0.42 -9.45
N GLN A 62 2.54 1.29 -9.48
CA GLN A 62 3.97 0.95 -9.40
C GLN A 62 4.48 1.26 -8.00
N SER A 63 5.26 0.36 -7.42
CA SER A 63 5.88 0.57 -6.12
C SER A 63 7.25 1.23 -6.32
N GLU A 64 7.49 2.26 -5.54
CA GLU A 64 8.74 2.99 -5.52
C GLU A 64 9.32 2.95 -4.11
N SER A 65 10.65 3.07 -4.04
CA SER A 65 11.38 3.28 -2.78
C SER A 65 12.00 4.66 -2.77
N ALA A 66 12.27 5.15 -1.58
CA ALA A 66 12.95 6.41 -1.38
C ALA A 66 14.28 6.46 -2.15
N LYS A 67 14.58 7.57 -2.81
CA LYS A 67 15.85 7.75 -3.53
C LYS A 67 16.95 8.25 -2.58
N LYS A 68 18.17 8.35 -3.09
CA LYS A 68 19.39 8.76 -2.35
C LYS A 68 19.33 10.14 -1.68
N ASP A 69 18.35 10.95 -2.07
CA ASP A 69 18.10 12.32 -1.63
C ASP A 69 17.01 12.39 -0.56
N PHE A 70 16.41 11.27 -0.17
CA PHE A 70 15.39 11.20 0.88
C PHE A 70 15.99 11.26 2.30
N LYS A 71 16.80 12.29 2.53
CA LYS A 71 17.55 12.55 3.77
C LYS A 71 17.40 13.98 4.27
N THR A 72 16.50 14.75 3.67
CA THR A 72 16.24 16.15 4.01
C THR A 72 14.77 16.31 4.37
N ALA A 73 14.49 17.19 5.33
CA ALA A 73 13.12 17.54 5.67
C ALA A 73 12.39 18.10 4.44
N GLY A 74 11.15 17.67 4.21
CA GLY A 74 10.34 18.02 3.04
C GLY A 74 10.69 17.28 1.75
N ALA A 75 11.67 16.36 1.74
CA ALA A 75 11.84 15.47 0.60
C ALA A 75 10.61 14.57 0.47
N THR A 76 10.10 14.38 -0.76
CA THR A 76 8.92 13.58 -1.04
C THR A 76 9.13 12.57 -2.16
N TYR A 77 8.44 11.45 -2.10
CA TYR A 77 8.26 10.57 -3.25
C TYR A 77 6.83 10.00 -3.28
N GLU A 78 6.39 9.59 -4.47
CA GLU A 78 5.13 8.90 -4.67
C GLU A 78 5.39 7.40 -4.82
N THR A 79 4.50 6.59 -4.27
CA THR A 79 4.55 5.13 -4.40
C THR A 79 3.14 4.57 -4.37
N CYS A 80 2.96 3.35 -4.88
CA CYS A 80 1.70 2.66 -4.87
C CYS A 80 1.87 1.22 -4.38
N GLU A 81 0.96 0.77 -3.52
CA GLU A 81 0.86 -0.63 -3.15
C GLU A 81 -0.36 -1.26 -3.85
N LEU A 82 -0.11 -2.30 -4.64
CA LEU A 82 -1.16 -3.17 -5.14
C LEU A 82 -1.60 -4.11 -4.02
N GLN A 83 -2.90 -4.13 -3.76
CA GLN A 83 -3.58 -5.13 -2.97
C GLN A 83 -4.75 -5.70 -3.79
N ALA A 84 -5.45 -6.70 -3.25
CA ALA A 84 -6.67 -7.20 -3.84
C ALA A 84 -7.67 -7.60 -2.76
N ILE A 85 -8.94 -7.63 -3.14
CA ILE A 85 -10.02 -8.17 -2.31
C ILE A 85 -10.82 -9.18 -3.12
N ARG A 86 -11.55 -10.08 -2.46
CA ARG A 86 -12.54 -10.92 -3.13
C ARG A 86 -13.63 -10.04 -3.75
N ASP A 87 -14.16 -10.47 -4.89
CA ASP A 87 -15.32 -9.83 -5.49
C ASP A 87 -16.49 -9.74 -4.49
N GLY A 88 -17.09 -8.55 -4.38
CA GLY A 88 -18.12 -8.26 -3.38
C GLY A 88 -17.58 -7.91 -1.98
N GLY A 89 -16.27 -8.01 -1.76
CA GLY A 89 -15.61 -7.49 -0.57
C GLY A 89 -15.58 -5.95 -0.55
N GLU A 90 -15.41 -5.39 0.65
CA GLU A 90 -15.36 -3.94 0.86
C GLU A 90 -14.03 -3.52 1.48
N VAL A 91 -13.50 -2.39 1.01
CA VAL A 91 -12.34 -1.71 1.62
C VAL A 91 -12.85 -0.55 2.43
N GLY A 92 -12.54 -0.58 3.73
CA GLY A 92 -12.84 0.51 4.66
C GLY A 92 -11.69 1.51 4.83
N GLY A 93 -10.47 1.14 4.43
CA GLY A 93 -9.31 1.99 4.60
C GLY A 93 -8.00 1.32 4.22
N ALA A 94 -6.91 1.97 4.63
CA ALA A 94 -5.55 1.46 4.50
C ALA A 94 -4.81 1.60 5.84
N GLU A 95 -3.95 0.63 6.13
CA GLU A 95 -3.23 0.49 7.39
C GLU A 95 -1.71 0.58 7.18
N PHE A 96 -1.04 1.30 8.08
CA PHE A 96 0.41 1.24 8.27
C PHE A 96 0.72 0.64 9.64
N ASN A 97 1.50 -0.44 9.64
CA ASN A 97 1.86 -1.16 10.86
C ASN A 97 3.35 -1.57 10.91
N ASP A 98 4.17 -1.01 10.03
CA ASP A 98 5.60 -1.31 9.98
C ASP A 98 6.35 -0.50 11.06
N GLY A 99 7.18 -1.19 11.85
CA GLY A 99 7.98 -0.62 12.94
C GLY A 99 7.43 -0.92 14.33
N ASP A 100 8.31 -0.92 15.33
CA ASP A 100 7.98 -1.41 16.68
C ASP A 100 6.87 -0.61 17.37
N GLY A 101 6.70 0.68 17.04
CA GLY A 101 5.63 1.52 17.58
C GLY A 101 4.25 1.33 16.94
N TYR A 102 4.16 0.60 15.83
CA TYR A 102 2.93 0.51 15.03
C TYR A 102 2.40 -0.92 14.86
N LYS A 103 3.13 -1.92 15.37
CA LYS A 103 2.72 -3.34 15.29
C LYS A 103 1.43 -3.61 16.07
N ASP A 104 1.35 -3.06 17.29
CA ASP A 104 0.22 -3.28 18.21
C ASP A 104 -0.85 -2.17 18.14
N ASP A 105 -0.47 -0.98 17.65
CA ASP A 105 -1.37 0.18 17.47
C ASP A 105 -1.14 0.81 16.08
N PRO A 106 -1.66 0.19 15.03
CA PRO A 106 -1.41 0.61 13.65
C PRO A 106 -2.18 1.87 13.29
N ILE A 107 -1.62 2.68 12.39
CA ILE A 107 -2.33 3.85 11.86
C ILE A 107 -3.28 3.38 10.75
N VAL A 108 -4.55 3.76 10.86
CA VAL A 108 -5.56 3.47 9.85
C VAL A 108 -6.14 4.76 9.27
N TRP A 109 -6.04 4.90 7.95
CA TRP A 109 -6.73 5.92 7.19
C TRP A 109 -8.02 5.35 6.62
N LYS A 110 -9.16 6.00 6.90
CA LYS A 110 -10.47 5.62 6.37
C LYS A 110 -10.69 6.21 4.98
N LYS A 111 -11.40 5.46 4.14
CA LYS A 111 -11.83 5.87 2.80
C LYS A 111 -12.94 6.92 2.87
#